data_AF-A0A2M6VUJ4-F1
#
_entry.id   AF-A0A2M6VUJ4-F1
#
_cell.length_a   1.000
_cell.length_b   1.000
_cell.length_c   1.000
_cell.angle_alpha   90.00
_cell.angle_beta   90.00
_cell.angle_gamma   90.00
#
_symmetry.space_group_name_H-M   'P 1'
#
loop_
_entity.id
_entity.type
_entity.pdbx_description
1 polymer ?
#
loop_
_entity_poly.entity_id
_entity_poly.type
_entity_poly.pdbx_seq_one_letter_code
_entity_poly.pdbx_strand_id
1 'polypeptide(L)'
;MSMSFWQILGRFAVSDSGETLQKVSDTTSVSSDGTTYTKMGSTTFGSDGSVFTQMGSFSTDGSTRLGSSATGLGAVFNDKDDWPSSKADKFGMSDDNW
;
A
#
# COMPACT_ATOMS: atom_id res chain seq x y z
N MET A 1 10.50 14.16 -10.24
CA MET A 1 9.23 13.85 -9.54
C MET A 1 9.35 14.28 -8.10
N SER A 2 8.39 15.06 -7.58
CA SER A 2 8.26 15.26 -6.13
C SER A 2 7.47 14.07 -5.58
N MET A 3 7.98 13.40 -4.55
CA MET A 3 7.28 12.32 -3.86
C MET A 3 6.36 12.94 -2.79
N SER A 4 5.09 12.52 -2.73
CA SER A 4 4.14 12.96 -1.70
C SER A 4 4.21 12.05 -0.47
N PHE A 5 4.12 12.63 0.72
CA PHE A 5 4.00 11.89 1.97
C PHE A 5 2.53 11.68 2.31
N TRP A 6 2.17 10.45 2.63
CA TRP A 6 0.81 10.05 2.96
C TRP A 6 0.72 9.49 4.36
N GLN A 7 -0.32 9.88 5.09
CA GLN A 7 -0.72 9.30 6.35
C GLN A 7 -1.99 8.45 6.16
N ILE A 8 -1.94 7.20 6.60
CA ILE A 8 -2.99 6.19 6.44
C ILE A 8 -3.70 6.00 7.78
N LEU A 9 -5.01 6.24 7.78
CA LEU A 9 -5.92 6.24 8.92
C LEU A 9 -7.01 5.18 8.72
N GLY A 10 -6.59 3.93 8.55
CA GLY A 10 -7.49 2.81 8.25
C GLY A 10 -8.04 2.90 6.84
N ARG A 11 -9.34 3.25 6.70
CA ARG A 11 -10.01 3.40 5.40
C ARG A 11 -9.81 4.77 4.73
N PHE A 12 -9.04 5.65 5.34
CA PHE A 12 -8.73 6.97 4.80
C PHE A 12 -7.23 7.16 4.70
N ALA A 13 -6.76 7.95 3.75
CA ALA A 13 -5.40 8.47 3.72
C ALA A 13 -5.39 9.95 3.36
N VAL A 14 -4.39 10.69 3.82
CA VAL A 14 -4.21 12.12 3.55
C VAL A 14 -2.76 12.41 3.18
N SER A 15 -2.54 13.22 2.15
CA SER A 15 -1.20 13.64 1.72
C SER A 15 -0.76 14.95 2.39
N ASP A 16 0.53 15.25 2.32
CA ASP A 16 1.09 16.55 2.71
C ASP A 16 0.60 17.71 1.82
N SER A 17 0.15 17.40 0.59
CA SER A 17 -0.45 18.36 -0.33
C SER A 17 -1.94 18.61 -0.09
N GLY A 18 -2.56 17.91 0.87
CA GLY A 18 -3.99 18.03 1.20
C GLY A 18 -4.91 17.16 0.35
N GLU A 19 -4.37 16.29 -0.50
CA GLU A 19 -5.14 15.27 -1.20
C GLU A 19 -5.60 14.20 -0.19
N THR A 20 -6.81 13.70 -0.37
CA THR A 20 -7.35 12.63 0.48
C THR A 20 -7.76 11.45 -0.38
N LEU A 21 -7.61 10.25 0.17
CA LEU A 21 -8.03 9.00 -0.44
C LEU A 21 -8.99 8.31 0.53
N GLN A 22 -10.17 7.96 0.04
CA GLN A 22 -11.17 7.19 0.78
C GLN A 22 -11.30 5.79 0.18
N LYS A 23 -11.04 4.77 0.99
CA LYS A 23 -11.34 3.38 0.66
C LYS A 23 -12.84 3.14 0.83
N VAL A 24 -13.51 2.89 -0.29
CA VAL A 24 -14.98 2.69 -0.36
C VAL A 24 -15.33 1.20 -0.25
N SER A 25 -14.44 0.32 -0.71
CA SER A 25 -14.55 -1.14 -0.58
C SER A 25 -13.17 -1.76 -0.44
N ASP A 26 -13.08 -3.09 -0.31
CA ASP A 26 -11.78 -3.78 -0.21
C ASP A 26 -10.87 -3.55 -1.43
N THR A 27 -11.46 -3.33 -2.59
CA THR A 27 -10.76 -3.16 -3.87
C THR A 27 -10.89 -1.76 -4.46
N THR A 28 -11.79 -0.91 -3.97
CA THR A 28 -12.05 0.40 -4.58
C THR A 28 -11.76 1.53 -3.61
N SER A 29 -10.97 2.50 -4.07
CA SER A 29 -10.72 3.76 -3.37
C SER A 29 -10.97 4.95 -4.29
N VAL A 30 -11.33 6.10 -3.73
CA VAL A 30 -11.61 7.33 -4.46
C VAL A 30 -10.83 8.46 -3.81
N SER A 31 -10.09 9.23 -4.60
CA SER A 31 -9.36 10.41 -4.14
C SER A 31 -10.20 11.68 -4.28
N SER A 32 -9.83 12.72 -3.53
CA SER A 32 -10.50 14.02 -3.54
C SER A 32 -10.41 14.79 -4.86
N ASP A 33 -9.49 14.41 -5.73
CA ASP A 33 -9.37 14.94 -7.10
C ASP A 33 -10.38 14.28 -8.08
N GLY A 34 -11.11 13.25 -7.62
CA GLY A 34 -12.08 12.49 -8.42
C GLY A 34 -11.52 11.22 -9.06
N THR A 35 -10.23 10.91 -8.87
CA THR A 35 -9.63 9.68 -9.40
C THR A 35 -10.12 8.46 -8.63
N THR A 36 -10.52 7.42 -9.35
CA THR A 36 -10.94 6.14 -8.78
C THR A 36 -9.83 5.12 -8.97
N TYR A 37 -9.44 4.46 -7.88
CA TYR A 37 -8.42 3.42 -7.85
C TYR A 37 -9.05 2.07 -7.59
N THR A 38 -8.79 1.12 -8.48
CA THR A 38 -9.25 -0.27 -8.37
C THR A 38 -8.07 -1.21 -8.20
N LYS A 39 -7.99 -1.83 -7.02
CA LYS A 39 -7.02 -2.86 -6.68
C LYS A 39 -7.49 -4.23 -7.17
N MET A 40 -6.65 -4.90 -7.94
CA MET A 40 -6.79 -6.26 -8.43
C MET A 40 -5.52 -7.04 -8.07
N GLY A 41 -5.58 -7.82 -6.99
CA GLY A 41 -4.42 -8.51 -6.43
C GLY A 41 -3.37 -7.51 -5.94
N SER A 42 -2.11 -7.66 -6.38
CA SER A 42 -1.01 -6.75 -6.06
C SER A 42 -0.98 -5.48 -6.92
N THR A 43 -1.87 -5.34 -7.92
CA THR A 43 -1.86 -4.20 -8.83
C THR A 43 -3.07 -3.30 -8.60
N THR A 44 -2.87 -1.99 -8.63
CA THR A 44 -3.91 -0.97 -8.53
C THR A 44 -3.93 -0.12 -9.79
N PHE A 45 -5.13 0.07 -10.35
CA PHE A 45 -5.38 0.84 -11.56
C PHE A 45 -6.15 2.11 -11.22
N GLY A 46 -5.61 3.27 -11.55
CA GLY A 46 -6.29 4.56 -11.46
C GLY A 46 -7.06 4.90 -12.74
N SER A 47 -8.21 5.56 -12.60
CA SER A 47 -8.99 6.07 -13.74
C SER A 47 -8.27 7.18 -14.51
N ASP A 48 -7.24 7.77 -13.92
CA ASP A 48 -6.29 8.72 -14.51
C ASP A 48 -5.22 8.05 -15.39
N GLY A 49 -5.22 6.71 -15.48
CA GLY A 49 -4.23 5.91 -16.22
C GLY A 49 -3.00 5.52 -15.40
N SER A 50 -2.94 5.88 -14.12
CA SER A 50 -1.87 5.43 -13.23
C SER A 50 -1.99 3.93 -12.91
N VAL A 51 -0.84 3.27 -12.75
CA VAL A 51 -0.76 1.85 -12.41
C VAL A 51 0.32 1.64 -11.36
N PHE A 52 -0.05 1.04 -10.23
CA PHE A 52 0.85 0.74 -9.13
C PHE A 52 0.85 -0.76 -8.88
N THR A 53 2.03 -1.37 -8.85
CA THR A 53 2.21 -2.79 -8.54
C THR A 53 3.00 -2.89 -7.25
N GLN A 54 2.43 -3.57 -6.27
CA GLN A 54 3.07 -3.84 -4.99
C GLN A 54 4.26 -4.78 -5.17
N MET A 55 5.41 -4.35 -4.67
CA MET A 55 6.68 -5.09 -4.63
C MET A 55 7.13 -5.17 -3.16
N GLY A 56 6.39 -5.93 -2.35
CA GLY A 56 6.58 -6.00 -0.90
C GLY A 56 6.17 -4.70 -0.21
N SER A 57 7.10 -4.05 0.50
CA SER A 57 6.87 -2.73 1.10
C SER A 57 6.94 -1.57 0.09
N PHE A 58 7.40 -1.83 -1.12
CA PHE A 58 7.60 -0.84 -2.19
C PHE A 58 6.52 -0.94 -3.26
N SER A 59 6.38 0.08 -4.10
CA SER A 59 5.55 0.07 -5.31
C SER A 59 6.36 0.46 -6.55
N THR A 60 5.83 0.21 -7.74
CA THR A 60 6.48 0.54 -9.02
C THR A 60 6.77 2.02 -9.23
N ASP A 61 6.05 2.90 -8.53
CA ASP A 61 6.32 4.34 -8.52
C ASP A 61 7.52 4.72 -7.61
N GLY A 62 8.19 3.75 -6.99
CA GLY A 62 9.33 3.94 -6.10
C GLY A 62 8.93 4.32 -4.66
N SER A 63 7.64 4.40 -4.36
CA SER A 63 7.16 4.72 -3.02
C SER A 63 7.29 3.53 -2.06
N THR A 64 7.39 3.81 -0.76
CA THR A 64 7.54 2.80 0.29
C THR A 64 6.51 3.01 1.39
N ARG A 65 5.90 1.92 1.88
CA ARG A 65 4.99 1.93 3.03
C ARG A 65 5.77 1.72 4.33
N LEU A 66 5.58 2.62 5.29
CA LEU A 66 6.19 2.61 6.62
C LEU A 66 5.09 2.67 7.67
N GLY A 67 4.56 1.50 8.04
CA GLY A 67 3.48 1.43 9.01
C GLY A 67 2.22 2.16 8.52
N SER A 68 1.83 3.21 9.24
CA SER A 68 0.68 4.06 8.89
C SER A 68 1.07 5.24 7.99
N SER A 69 2.27 5.24 7.43
CA SER A 69 2.72 6.28 6.50
C SER A 69 3.18 5.66 5.18
N ALA A 70 3.20 6.46 4.12
CA ALA A 70 3.73 6.07 2.81
C ALA A 70 4.44 7.26 2.16
N THR A 71 5.50 6.98 1.39
CA THR A 71 6.31 8.01 0.71
C THR A 71 5.84 8.25 -0.74
N GLY A 72 4.58 7.91 -1.03
CA GLY A 72 3.94 8.11 -2.32
C GLY A 72 2.64 7.33 -2.40
N LEU A 73 1.86 7.61 -3.44
CA LEU A 73 0.51 7.09 -3.58
C LEU A 73 0.49 5.57 -3.82
N GLY A 74 1.44 5.02 -4.59
CA GLY A 74 1.49 3.57 -4.83
C GLY A 74 1.55 2.76 -3.52
N ALA A 75 2.37 3.20 -2.58
CA ALA A 75 2.54 2.57 -1.28
C ALA A 75 1.33 2.74 -0.33
N VAL A 76 0.37 3.63 -0.63
CA VAL A 76 -0.90 3.71 0.11
C VAL A 76 -1.71 2.42 -0.08
N PHE A 77 -1.62 1.79 -1.25
CA PHE A 77 -2.38 0.59 -1.61
C PHE A 77 -1.69 -0.73 -1.22
N ASN A 78 -0.43 -0.68 -0.79
CA ASN A 78 0.32 -1.87 -0.41
C ASN A 78 -0.24 -2.45 0.88
N ASP A 79 -0.61 -3.72 0.92
CA ASP A 79 -1.05 -4.33 2.19
C ASP A 79 0.14 -4.75 3.05
N LYS A 80 0.02 -4.59 4.38
CA LYS A 80 1.05 -5.00 5.34
C LYS A 80 1.23 -6.52 5.38
N ASP A 81 0.16 -7.25 5.10
CA ASP A 81 0.07 -8.70 5.27
C ASP A 81 0.44 -9.48 4.01
N ASP A 82 0.60 -8.81 2.86
CA ASP A 82 1.01 -9.42 1.58
C ASP A 82 2.53 -9.65 1.47
N TRP A 83 3.30 -9.29 2.50
CA TRP A 83 4.67 -9.81 2.66
C TRP A 83 4.60 -11.28 3.08
N PRO A 84 5.46 -12.19 2.58
CA PRO A 84 5.42 -13.59 2.99
C PRO A 84 5.86 -13.72 4.46
N SER A 85 4.92 -13.53 5.39
CA SER A 85 5.04 -13.95 6.79
C SER A 85 5.32 -15.46 6.89
N SER A 86 5.02 -16.22 5.83
CA SER A 86 5.33 -17.65 5.71
C SER A 86 6.82 -18.04 5.64
N LYS A 87 7.76 -17.08 5.65
CA LYS A 87 9.21 -17.38 5.78
C LYS A 87 9.89 -16.87 7.04
N ALA A 88 9.28 -16.00 7.83
CA ALA A 88 9.89 -15.54 9.09
C ALA A 88 9.67 -16.56 10.23
N ASP A 89 8.53 -17.26 10.24
CA ASP A 89 8.22 -18.24 11.29
C ASP A 89 8.94 -19.61 11.10
N LYS A 90 9.69 -19.78 10.00
CA LYS A 90 10.37 -21.04 9.63
C LYS A 90 11.86 -21.09 9.95
N PHE A 91 12.35 -20.21 10.81
CA PHE A 91 13.68 -20.33 11.44
C PHE A 91 13.61 -20.62 12.94
N GLY A 92 12.49 -21.17 13.42
CA GLY A 92 12.47 -21.86 14.70
C GLY A 92 13.25 -23.16 14.56
N MET A 93 14.53 -23.17 14.96
CA MET A 93 15.20 -24.42 15.33
C MET A 93 14.31 -25.10 16.36
N SER A 94 13.68 -26.21 15.97
CA SER A 94 13.04 -27.08 16.92
C SER A 94 14.18 -27.80 17.63
N ASP A 95 14.56 -27.32 18.81
CA ASP A 95 15.39 -28.09 19.74
C ASP A 95 14.59 -29.34 20.11
N ASP A 96 14.92 -30.43 19.43
CA ASP A 96 14.50 -31.79 19.72
C ASP A 96 15.11 -32.21 21.06
N ASN A 97 14.31 -32.03 22.12
CA ASN A 97 14.58 -32.52 23.46
C ASN A 97 14.70 -34.07 23.48
N TRP A 98 15.93 -34.57 23.64
CA TRP A 98 16.23 -35.94 24.09
C TRP A 98 16.42 -35.99 25.61
#